data_AF-A0A7S4SD17-F1
#
_entry.id   AF-A0A7S4SD17-F1
#
_cell.length_a   1.000
_cell.length_b   1.000
_cell.length_c   1.000
_cell.angle_alpha   90.00
_cell.angle_beta   90.00
_cell.angle_gamma   90.00
#
_symmetry.space_group_name_H-M   'P 1'
#
loop_
_entity.id
_entity.type
_entity.pdbx_description
1 polymer ?
#
loop_
_entity_poly.entity_id
_entity_poly.type
_entity_poly.pdbx_seq_one_letter_code
_entity_poly.pdbx_strand_id
1 'polypeptide(L)'
;MFRWAAKEVSPTVVQAVYNAWEMERHHSGERHVYPDLIETLGKIKKEHPDVIIGAVTDGKANPMLMTFTLAPLFDFCMSWEDDQAGRTQFFKELSDTESDAQLKWIYESALDKYKEIARTRSSFKAGTSIDDDDDDLDERVWIHVGDDLAYDVGGSHACGAKTILMELADKYEQSARHRFSGKKLPSWSMNSKIELKNRKKMNDEAEGFVNKKVNYITGLPEAINEILEDA
;
A
#
# COMPACT_ATOMS: atom_id res chain seq x y z
N MET A 1 30.15 14.44 -0.67
CA MET A 1 30.22 12.97 -0.81
C MET A 1 31.65 12.52 -0.47
N PHE A 2 31.82 11.75 0.60
CA PHE A 2 33.13 11.49 1.22
C PHE A 2 33.95 10.46 0.43
N ARG A 3 34.94 10.93 -0.35
CA ARG A 3 35.82 10.10 -1.21
C ARG A 3 36.65 9.03 -0.46
N TRP A 4 36.81 9.15 0.85
CA TRP A 4 37.59 8.19 1.64
C TRP A 4 36.81 6.89 1.94
N ALA A 5 35.51 6.98 2.20
CA ALA A 5 34.70 5.82 2.57
C ALA A 5 34.60 4.78 1.43
N ALA A 6 34.59 5.24 0.18
CA ALA A 6 34.52 4.37 -1.00
C ALA A 6 35.82 3.59 -1.30
N LYS A 7 36.96 3.97 -0.70
CA LYS A 7 38.24 3.24 -0.84
C LYS A 7 38.43 2.15 0.21
N GLU A 8 37.83 2.31 1.38
CA GLU A 8 38.11 1.48 2.56
C GLU A 8 37.07 0.39 2.80
N VAL A 9 35.85 0.54 2.26
CA VAL A 9 34.77 -0.42 2.46
C VAL A 9 34.51 -1.20 1.18
N SER A 10 34.72 -2.52 1.24
CA SER A 10 34.41 -3.42 0.13
C SER A 10 32.93 -3.31 -0.25
N PRO A 11 32.58 -3.23 -1.55
CA PRO A 11 31.19 -3.29 -2.02
C PRO A 11 30.41 -4.50 -1.47
N THR A 12 31.09 -5.63 -1.27
CA THR A 12 30.47 -6.83 -0.69
C THR A 12 30.05 -6.65 0.76
N VAL A 13 30.80 -5.85 1.54
CA VAL A 13 30.45 -5.50 2.92
C VAL A 13 29.27 -4.54 2.94
N VAL A 14 29.25 -3.54 2.06
CA VAL A 14 28.10 -2.63 1.90
C VAL A 14 26.83 -3.43 1.58
N GLN A 15 26.92 -4.35 0.61
CA GLN A 15 25.79 -5.21 0.23
C GLN A 15 25.35 -6.11 1.39
N ALA A 16 26.28 -6.72 2.12
CA ALA A 16 25.94 -7.58 3.25
C ALA A 16 25.23 -6.81 4.38
N VAL A 17 25.69 -5.60 4.70
CA VAL A 17 25.05 -4.72 5.70
C VAL A 17 23.66 -4.28 5.22
N TYR A 18 23.53 -3.91 3.94
CA TYR A 18 22.24 -3.55 3.36
C TYR A 18 21.25 -4.72 3.43
N ASN A 19 21.65 -5.91 3.02
CA ASN A 19 20.81 -7.11 3.08
C ASN A 19 20.40 -7.44 4.53
N ALA A 20 21.32 -7.30 5.50
CA ALA A 20 21.01 -7.51 6.91
C ALA A 20 19.97 -6.50 7.44
N TRP A 21 20.11 -5.22 7.05
CA TRP A 21 19.14 -4.18 7.39
C TRP A 21 17.77 -4.44 6.75
N GLU A 22 17.74 -4.86 5.48
CA GLU A 22 16.51 -5.18 4.76
C GLU A 22 15.77 -6.37 5.39
N MET A 23 16.48 -7.48 5.67
CA MET A 23 15.90 -8.63 6.37
C MET A 23 15.34 -8.24 7.74
N GLU A 24 16.08 -7.44 8.51
CA GLU A 24 15.63 -7.01 9.83
C GLU A 24 14.39 -6.10 9.75
N ARG A 25 14.26 -5.31 8.68
CA ARG A 25 13.05 -4.52 8.43
C ARG A 25 11.83 -5.44 8.24
N HIS A 26 11.96 -6.54 7.51
CA HIS A 26 10.87 -7.53 7.38
C HIS A 26 10.55 -8.20 8.71
N HIS A 27 11.56 -8.67 9.44
CA HIS A 27 11.37 -9.28 10.77
C HIS A 27 10.73 -8.31 11.77
N SER A 28 11.10 -7.03 11.70
CA SER A 28 10.49 -6.00 12.54
C SER A 28 9.01 -5.82 12.22
N GLY A 29 8.64 -5.81 10.94
CA GLY A 29 7.24 -5.80 10.52
C GLY A 29 6.47 -6.99 11.10
N GLU A 30 7.03 -8.19 11.03
CA GLU A 30 6.44 -9.42 11.55
C GLU A 30 6.22 -9.39 13.08
N ARG A 31 7.14 -8.79 13.85
CA ARG A 31 7.02 -8.66 15.30
C ARG A 31 6.04 -7.56 15.75
N HIS A 32 5.74 -6.60 14.87
CA HIS A 32 4.94 -5.43 15.20
C HIS A 32 3.68 -5.31 14.33
N VAL A 33 3.23 -6.42 13.75
CA VAL A 33 1.91 -6.50 13.14
C VAL A 33 0.86 -6.10 14.18
N TYR A 34 -0.13 -5.30 13.79
CA TYR A 34 -1.21 -4.94 14.70
C TYR A 34 -1.93 -6.19 15.20
N PRO A 35 -2.26 -6.29 16.51
CA PRO A 35 -2.76 -7.53 17.12
C PRO A 35 -3.98 -8.13 16.41
N ASP A 36 -4.88 -7.28 15.92
CA ASP A 36 -6.17 -7.68 15.35
C ASP A 36 -6.08 -7.93 13.82
N LEU A 37 -4.94 -7.66 13.17
CA LEU A 37 -4.85 -7.67 11.71
C LEU A 37 -4.95 -9.08 11.11
N ILE A 38 -4.24 -10.04 11.68
CA ILE A 38 -4.20 -11.42 11.16
C ILE A 38 -5.60 -12.04 11.22
N GLU A 39 -6.29 -11.90 12.35
CA GLU A 39 -7.66 -12.39 12.52
C GLU A 39 -8.63 -11.69 11.56
N THR A 40 -8.51 -10.36 11.42
CA THR A 40 -9.36 -9.57 10.53
C THR A 40 -9.19 -9.98 9.06
N LEU A 41 -7.96 -10.12 8.57
CA LEU A 41 -7.69 -10.58 7.20
C LEU A 41 -8.17 -12.02 6.98
N GLY A 42 -8.01 -12.88 8.00
CA GLY A 42 -8.56 -14.24 7.98
C GLY A 42 -10.09 -14.25 7.86
N LYS A 43 -10.78 -13.35 8.57
CA LYS A 43 -12.24 -13.17 8.47
C LYS A 43 -12.64 -12.70 7.08
N ILE A 44 -11.94 -11.73 6.49
CA ILE A 44 -12.18 -11.26 5.12
C ILE A 44 -12.07 -12.42 4.12
N LYS A 45 -10.99 -13.22 4.19
CA LYS A 45 -10.84 -14.41 3.31
C LYS A 45 -11.95 -15.45 3.51
N LYS A 46 -12.47 -15.58 4.73
CA LYS A 46 -13.58 -16.51 5.03
C LYS A 46 -14.91 -16.01 4.48
N GLU A 47 -15.19 -14.72 4.60
CA GLU A 47 -16.43 -14.08 4.11
C GLU A 47 -16.42 -13.90 2.59
N HIS A 48 -15.24 -13.73 1.99
CA HIS A 48 -15.03 -13.58 0.56
C HIS A 48 -13.98 -14.58 0.05
N PRO A 49 -14.33 -15.86 -0.18
CA PRO A 49 -13.37 -16.92 -0.52
C PRO A 49 -12.55 -16.68 -1.79
N ASP A 50 -13.11 -15.93 -2.74
CA ASP A 50 -12.48 -15.61 -4.03
C ASP A 50 -11.75 -14.27 -4.03
N VAL A 51 -11.63 -13.60 -2.88
CA VAL A 51 -10.90 -12.33 -2.75
C VAL A 51 -9.42 -12.52 -3.11
N ILE A 52 -8.86 -11.50 -3.77
CA ILE A 52 -7.42 -11.37 -4.00
C ILE A 52 -6.95 -10.18 -3.16
N ILE A 53 -6.01 -10.42 -2.25
CA ILE A 53 -5.48 -9.40 -1.33
C ILE A 53 -4.06 -9.04 -1.75
N GLY A 54 -3.88 -7.81 -2.23
CA GLY A 54 -2.57 -7.26 -2.58
C GLY A 54 -2.05 -6.29 -1.52
N ALA A 55 -0.73 -6.17 -1.42
CA ALA A 55 -0.08 -5.09 -0.69
C ALA A 55 0.50 -4.07 -1.68
N VAL A 56 0.32 -2.79 -1.40
CA VAL A 56 1.00 -1.69 -2.11
C VAL A 56 1.89 -0.98 -1.10
N THR A 57 3.19 -0.87 -1.39
CA THR A 57 4.16 -0.31 -0.44
C THR A 57 5.04 0.74 -1.11
N ASP A 58 5.36 1.80 -0.37
CA ASP A 58 6.30 2.84 -0.79
C ASP A 58 7.77 2.46 -0.62
N GLY A 59 8.08 1.42 0.18
CA GLY A 59 9.44 0.92 0.42
C GLY A 59 9.62 -0.59 0.21
N LYS A 60 10.80 -1.13 0.56
CA LYS A 60 11.13 -2.58 0.44
C LYS A 60 10.36 -3.54 1.35
N ALA A 61 9.41 -3.06 2.15
CA ALA A 61 8.66 -3.98 3.02
C ALA A 61 7.78 -4.88 2.15
N ASN A 62 7.87 -6.20 2.32
CA ASN A 62 7.07 -7.14 1.55
C ASN A 62 6.36 -8.13 2.48
N PRO A 63 5.03 -8.04 2.65
CA PRO A 63 4.27 -8.96 3.49
C PRO A 63 4.40 -10.43 3.08
N MET A 64 4.71 -10.71 1.80
CA MET A 64 4.95 -12.07 1.30
C MET A 64 6.22 -12.71 1.87
N LEU A 65 7.13 -11.93 2.45
CA LEU A 65 8.34 -12.42 3.12
C LEU A 65 8.14 -12.61 4.64
N MET A 66 7.01 -12.19 5.20
CA MET A 66 6.69 -12.35 6.63
C MET A 66 6.00 -13.71 6.85
N THR A 67 6.79 -14.78 6.76
CA THR A 67 6.31 -16.16 6.59
C THR A 67 5.47 -16.72 7.75
N PHE A 68 5.60 -16.18 8.96
CA PHE A 68 4.88 -16.67 10.14
C PHE A 68 3.59 -15.89 10.40
N THR A 69 3.36 -14.79 9.67
CA THR A 69 2.25 -13.85 9.93
C THR A 69 1.48 -13.50 8.66
N LEU A 70 1.99 -12.57 7.84
CA LEU A 70 1.23 -11.97 6.75
C LEU A 70 1.30 -12.74 5.43
N ALA A 71 2.39 -13.48 5.17
CA ALA A 71 2.59 -14.11 3.86
C ALA A 71 1.42 -15.01 3.38
N PRO A 72 0.75 -15.81 4.25
CA PRO A 72 -0.41 -16.62 3.84
C PRO A 72 -1.67 -15.80 3.50
N LEU A 73 -1.70 -14.54 3.92
CA LEU A 73 -2.87 -13.66 3.81
C LEU A 73 -2.83 -12.75 2.59
N PHE A 74 -1.67 -12.59 1.95
CA PHE A 74 -1.50 -11.79 0.73
C PHE A 74 -1.26 -12.69 -0.49
N ASP A 75 -1.73 -12.24 -1.65
CA ASP A 75 -1.57 -12.90 -2.95
C ASP A 75 -0.45 -12.26 -3.78
N PHE A 76 -0.21 -10.97 -3.58
CA PHE A 76 0.89 -10.23 -4.20
C PHE A 76 1.31 -9.00 -3.40
N CYS A 77 2.48 -8.46 -3.73
CA CYS A 77 2.98 -7.19 -3.20
C CYS A 77 3.57 -6.37 -4.35
N MET A 78 3.16 -5.10 -4.46
CA MET A 78 3.73 -4.11 -5.37
C MET A 78 4.49 -3.09 -4.56
N SER A 79 5.78 -2.93 -4.83
CA SER A 79 6.62 -1.94 -4.17
C SER A 79 7.07 -0.86 -5.15
N TRP A 80 6.94 0.39 -4.71
CA TRP A 80 7.45 1.55 -5.43
C TRP A 80 8.97 1.49 -5.66
N GLU A 81 9.70 0.82 -4.76
CA GLU A 81 11.16 0.72 -4.83
C GLU A 81 11.65 -0.49 -5.66
N ASP A 82 10.79 -1.47 -5.94
CA ASP A 82 11.17 -2.70 -6.66
C ASP A 82 11.00 -2.59 -8.17
N ASP A 83 9.99 -1.86 -8.65
CA ASP A 83 9.72 -1.70 -10.08
C ASP A 83 9.86 -0.23 -10.52
N GLN A 84 11.11 0.21 -10.64
CA GLN A 84 11.39 1.62 -10.94
C GLN A 84 11.28 1.95 -12.43
N ALA A 85 11.21 0.96 -13.34
CA ALA A 85 11.18 1.18 -14.80
C ALA A 85 12.12 2.31 -15.32
N GLY A 86 13.25 2.56 -14.65
CA GLY A 86 14.19 3.65 -14.97
C GLY A 86 13.85 5.06 -14.43
N ARG A 87 12.92 5.22 -13.49
CA ARG A 87 12.53 6.52 -12.91
C ARG A 87 13.52 6.97 -11.82
N THR A 88 14.00 8.21 -11.91
CA THR A 88 15.07 8.76 -11.05
C THR A 88 14.58 9.77 -9.99
N GLN A 89 13.28 10.04 -9.88
CA GLN A 89 12.73 11.04 -8.96
C GLN A 89 11.62 10.44 -8.09
N PHE A 90 11.91 10.33 -6.79
CA PHE A 90 11.03 9.77 -5.75
C PHE A 90 10.02 10.77 -5.19
N PHE A 91 10.16 12.05 -5.56
CA PHE A 91 9.35 13.13 -5.04
C PHE A 91 9.20 14.18 -6.15
N LYS A 92 8.06 14.16 -6.83
CA LYS A 92 7.56 15.35 -7.51
C LYS A 92 6.38 15.85 -6.69
N GLU A 93 6.42 17.13 -6.32
CA GLU A 93 5.30 17.75 -5.61
C GLU A 93 4.05 17.65 -6.48
N LEU A 94 2.95 17.18 -5.90
CA LEU A 94 1.60 17.24 -6.48
C LEU A 94 1.11 18.68 -6.71
N SER A 95 1.79 19.69 -6.16
CA SER A 95 1.55 21.08 -6.53
C SER A 95 2.23 21.48 -7.85
N ASP A 96 3.08 20.61 -8.41
CA ASP A 96 3.88 20.83 -9.63
C ASP A 96 3.54 19.77 -10.71
N THR A 97 2.39 19.11 -10.59
CA THR A 97 1.92 18.11 -11.56
C THR A 97 1.13 18.77 -12.69
N GLU A 98 1.81 18.98 -13.81
CA GLU A 98 1.16 18.87 -15.13
C GLU A 98 0.82 17.41 -15.50
N SER A 99 1.11 16.41 -14.65
CA SER A 99 0.68 15.03 -14.90
C SER A 99 0.43 14.20 -13.63
N ASP A 100 -0.84 13.81 -13.40
CA ASP A 100 -1.31 12.84 -12.40
C ASP A 100 -0.67 11.43 -12.53
N ALA A 101 0.08 11.19 -13.60
CA ALA A 101 0.64 9.91 -14.00
C ALA A 101 1.58 9.27 -12.96
N GLN A 102 2.19 10.05 -12.07
CA GLN A 102 3.14 9.51 -11.09
C GLN A 102 2.50 8.93 -9.85
N LEU A 103 1.25 9.21 -9.49
CA LEU A 103 0.60 8.54 -8.34
C LEU A 103 -0.16 7.30 -8.75
N LYS A 104 -0.74 7.34 -9.94
CA LYS A 104 -1.59 6.28 -10.47
C LYS A 104 -0.83 5.01 -10.78
N TRP A 105 0.43 5.12 -11.22
CA TRP A 105 1.13 3.96 -11.80
C TRP A 105 1.21 2.75 -10.87
N ILE A 106 1.44 2.93 -9.56
CA ILE A 106 1.59 1.79 -8.64
C ILE A 106 0.25 1.08 -8.45
N TYR A 107 -0.83 1.86 -8.46
CA TYR A 107 -2.18 1.36 -8.34
C TYR A 107 -2.69 0.73 -9.64
N GLU A 108 -2.35 1.32 -10.80
CA GLU A 108 -2.54 0.71 -12.11
C GLU A 108 -1.77 -0.62 -12.21
N SER A 109 -0.52 -0.65 -11.77
CA SER A 109 0.30 -1.87 -11.76
C SER A 109 -0.25 -2.93 -10.80
N ALA A 110 -0.80 -2.51 -9.65
CA ALA A 110 -1.48 -3.41 -8.74
C ALA A 110 -2.77 -3.98 -9.35
N LEU A 111 -3.53 -3.18 -10.09
CA LEU A 111 -4.71 -3.62 -10.82
C LEU A 111 -4.35 -4.60 -11.94
N ASP A 112 -3.30 -4.31 -12.70
CA ASP A 112 -2.78 -5.22 -13.74
C ASP A 112 -2.34 -6.55 -13.13
N LYS A 113 -1.66 -6.51 -11.98
CA LYS A 113 -1.24 -7.72 -11.27
C LYS A 113 -2.43 -8.53 -10.76
N TYR A 114 -3.45 -7.85 -10.25
CA TYR A 114 -4.72 -8.47 -9.91
C TYR A 114 -5.35 -9.18 -11.12
N LYS A 115 -5.45 -8.50 -12.28
CA LYS A 115 -6.00 -9.08 -13.51
C LYS A 115 -5.24 -10.32 -13.95
N GLU A 116 -3.91 -10.30 -13.90
CA GLU A 116 -3.04 -11.46 -14.18
C GLU A 116 -3.39 -12.66 -13.27
N ILE A 117 -3.49 -12.43 -11.96
CA ILE A 117 -3.80 -13.48 -10.98
C ILE A 117 -5.22 -14.01 -11.18
N ALA A 118 -6.19 -13.11 -11.41
CA ALA A 118 -7.58 -13.48 -11.61
C ALA A 118 -7.77 -14.36 -12.86
N ARG A 119 -7.20 -13.95 -14.01
CA ARG A 119 -7.18 -14.74 -15.25
C ARG A 119 -6.54 -16.12 -15.02
N THR A 120 -5.42 -16.14 -14.31
CA THR A 120 -4.73 -17.40 -13.97
C THR A 120 -5.63 -18.31 -13.14
N ARG A 121 -6.30 -17.79 -12.10
CA ARG A 121 -7.22 -18.59 -11.26
C ARG A 121 -8.42 -19.11 -12.06
N SER A 122 -9.00 -18.32 -12.96
CA SER A 122 -10.11 -18.75 -13.82
C SER A 122 -9.70 -19.89 -14.76
N SER A 123 -8.50 -19.79 -15.37
CA SER A 123 -7.97 -20.83 -16.28
C SER A 123 -7.77 -22.21 -15.62
N PHE A 124 -7.60 -22.25 -14.29
CA PHE A 124 -7.52 -23.51 -13.53
C PHE A 124 -8.89 -24.04 -13.08
N LYS A 125 -9.89 -23.16 -12.91
CA LYS A 125 -11.25 -23.55 -12.49
C LYS A 125 -12.11 -24.02 -13.67
N ALA A 126 -11.85 -23.52 -14.87
CA ALA A 126 -12.67 -23.77 -16.05
C ALA A 126 -11.83 -24.46 -17.13
N GLY A 127 -12.24 -25.64 -17.59
CA GLY A 127 -11.70 -26.27 -18.81
C GLY A 127 -12.18 -25.58 -20.09
N THR A 128 -12.41 -24.26 -20.05
CA THR A 128 -13.12 -23.47 -21.05
C THR A 128 -12.22 -22.33 -21.56
N SER A 129 -12.49 -21.90 -22.79
CA SER A 129 -11.69 -20.98 -23.62
C SER A 129 -11.41 -19.62 -22.97
N ILE A 130 -10.21 -19.12 -23.24
CA ILE A 130 -9.56 -17.92 -22.66
C ILE A 130 -10.24 -16.58 -23.04
N ASP A 131 -11.18 -16.59 -24.00
CA ASP A 131 -11.56 -15.37 -24.73
C ASP A 131 -12.87 -14.68 -24.26
N ASP A 132 -13.67 -15.26 -23.35
CA ASP A 132 -14.97 -14.71 -22.91
C ASP A 132 -14.97 -14.07 -21.49
N ASP A 133 -13.85 -14.09 -20.75
CA ASP A 133 -13.80 -13.78 -19.30
C ASP A 133 -13.33 -12.34 -18.96
N ASP A 134 -12.91 -11.51 -19.93
CA ASP A 134 -12.28 -10.21 -19.62
C ASP A 134 -13.29 -9.15 -19.18
N ASP A 135 -14.53 -9.20 -19.69
CA ASP A 135 -15.62 -8.29 -19.29
C ASP A 135 -16.03 -8.52 -17.82
N ASP A 136 -16.04 -9.77 -17.33
CA ASP A 136 -16.37 -10.13 -15.94
C ASP A 136 -15.32 -9.67 -14.92
N LEU A 137 -14.07 -9.43 -15.35
CA LEU A 137 -13.01 -8.95 -14.46
C LEU A 137 -13.11 -7.47 -14.15
N ASP A 138 -13.66 -6.69 -15.09
CA ASP A 138 -13.90 -5.26 -14.95
C ASP A 138 -15.14 -4.95 -14.11
N GLU A 139 -16.03 -5.93 -13.90
CA GLU A 139 -17.18 -5.83 -12.97
C GLU A 139 -16.80 -6.01 -11.49
N ARG A 140 -15.57 -6.43 -11.18
CA ARG A 140 -15.15 -6.67 -9.79
C ARG A 140 -14.87 -5.37 -9.05
N VAL A 141 -15.37 -5.27 -7.83
CA VAL A 141 -15.12 -4.12 -6.95
C VAL A 141 -13.68 -4.15 -6.43
N TRP A 142 -12.90 -3.15 -6.81
CA TRP A 142 -11.57 -2.92 -6.24
C TRP A 142 -11.66 -1.96 -5.05
N ILE A 143 -11.19 -2.42 -3.89
CA ILE A 143 -11.14 -1.66 -2.64
C ILE A 143 -9.69 -1.45 -2.23
N HIS A 144 -9.31 -0.19 -1.98
CA HIS A 144 -8.01 0.15 -1.41
C HIS A 144 -8.16 0.56 0.06
N VAL A 145 -7.26 0.06 0.90
CA VAL A 145 -7.26 0.28 2.35
C VAL A 145 -5.90 0.83 2.74
N GLY A 146 -5.86 2.03 3.32
CA GLY A 146 -4.60 2.67 3.68
C GLY A 146 -4.78 3.75 4.75
N ASP A 147 -3.67 4.31 5.22
CA ASP A 147 -3.66 5.30 6.30
C ASP A 147 -3.21 6.70 5.89
N ASP A 148 -2.81 6.90 4.64
CA ASP A 148 -2.48 8.20 4.07
C ASP A 148 -3.59 8.70 3.14
N LEU A 149 -4.17 9.85 3.49
CA LEU A 149 -5.23 10.48 2.69
C LEU A 149 -4.78 10.76 1.25
N ALA A 150 -3.64 11.42 1.06
CA ALA A 150 -3.25 11.84 -0.28
C ALA A 150 -2.82 10.64 -1.14
N TYR A 151 -1.97 9.78 -0.59
CA TYR A 151 -1.37 8.70 -1.36
C TYR A 151 -2.33 7.52 -1.49
N ASP A 152 -2.83 6.99 -0.38
CA ASP A 152 -3.67 5.79 -0.41
C ASP A 152 -5.06 6.12 -0.93
N VAL A 153 -5.74 7.11 -0.36
CA VAL A 153 -7.11 7.45 -0.80
C VAL A 153 -7.08 8.17 -2.15
N GLY A 154 -6.35 9.29 -2.26
CA GLY A 154 -6.31 10.08 -3.49
C GLY A 154 -5.73 9.31 -4.68
N GLY A 155 -4.61 8.61 -4.48
CA GLY A 155 -3.94 7.87 -5.55
C GLY A 155 -4.76 6.69 -6.06
N SER A 156 -5.32 5.86 -5.17
CA SER A 156 -6.10 4.69 -5.58
C SER A 156 -7.47 5.07 -6.16
N HIS A 157 -8.14 6.09 -5.61
CA HIS A 157 -9.42 6.58 -6.13
C HIS A 157 -9.30 7.04 -7.59
N ALA A 158 -8.20 7.71 -7.92
CA ALA A 158 -7.96 8.21 -9.28
C ALA A 158 -7.74 7.09 -10.33
N CYS A 159 -7.64 5.84 -9.88
CA CYS A 159 -7.60 4.62 -10.69
C CYS A 159 -8.91 3.81 -10.63
N GLY A 160 -9.93 4.28 -9.90
CA GLY A 160 -11.24 3.63 -9.80
C GLY A 160 -11.47 2.82 -8.53
N ALA A 161 -10.56 2.83 -7.56
CA ALA A 161 -10.78 2.14 -6.29
C ALA A 161 -11.90 2.80 -5.46
N LYS A 162 -12.68 1.96 -4.78
CA LYS A 162 -13.38 2.37 -3.56
C LYS A 162 -12.34 2.43 -2.43
N THR A 163 -12.44 3.40 -1.53
CA THR A 163 -11.37 3.69 -0.56
C THR A 163 -11.84 3.55 0.88
N ILE A 164 -10.97 2.97 1.71
CA ILE A 164 -11.14 2.90 3.16
C ILE A 164 -9.94 3.59 3.80
N LEU A 165 -10.20 4.68 4.52
CA LEU A 165 -9.19 5.34 5.34
C LEU A 165 -9.12 4.70 6.73
N MET A 166 -7.96 4.13 7.04
CA MET A 166 -7.61 3.59 8.34
C MET A 166 -7.11 4.70 9.26
N GLU A 167 -8.04 5.44 9.86
CA GLU A 167 -7.72 6.45 10.88
C GLU A 167 -7.80 5.83 12.29
N LEU A 168 -6.81 5.00 12.59
CA LEU A 168 -6.85 4.10 13.74
C LEU A 168 -6.82 4.85 15.08
N ALA A 169 -7.54 4.30 16.07
CA ALA A 169 -7.57 4.83 17.44
C ALA A 169 -6.17 4.89 18.08
N ASP A 170 -6.00 5.73 19.11
CA ASP A 170 -4.70 5.96 19.77
C ASP A 170 -3.99 4.69 20.25
N LYS A 171 -4.74 3.64 20.61
CA LYS A 171 -4.18 2.35 21.05
C LYS A 171 -3.28 1.68 20.00
N TYR A 172 -3.43 2.01 18.73
CA TYR A 172 -2.63 1.45 17.64
C TYR A 172 -1.36 2.28 17.36
N GLU A 173 -1.16 3.41 18.04
CA GLU A 173 0.06 4.24 17.90
C GLU A 173 0.37 4.67 16.45
N GLN A 174 -0.65 4.69 15.58
CA GLN A 174 -0.50 5.07 14.19
C GLN A 174 0.02 6.52 14.08
N SER A 175 1.13 6.70 13.36
CA SER A 175 1.82 7.99 13.28
C SER A 175 1.27 8.91 12.18
N ALA A 176 0.69 8.35 11.10
CA ALA A 176 0.24 9.09 9.92
C ALA A 176 -0.78 10.20 10.26
N ARG A 177 -1.82 9.87 11.05
CA ARG A 177 -2.87 10.81 11.51
C ARG A 177 -2.33 12.02 12.31
N HIS A 178 -1.21 11.86 13.01
CA HIS A 178 -0.63 12.92 13.84
C HIS A 178 0.34 13.83 13.07
N ARG A 179 0.64 13.51 11.81
CA ARG A 179 1.63 14.23 10.99
C ARG A 179 1.30 15.72 10.84
N PHE A 180 0.00 16.08 10.87
CA PHE A 180 -0.48 17.45 10.69
C PHE A 180 -1.13 18.05 11.94
N SER A 181 -1.11 17.38 13.08
CA SER A 181 -1.85 17.78 14.29
C SER A 181 -1.22 18.97 15.05
N GLY A 182 -0.30 19.72 14.44
CA GLY A 182 0.41 20.84 15.05
C GLY A 182 1.42 20.46 16.14
N LYS A 183 1.59 19.17 16.46
CA LYS A 183 2.65 18.69 17.35
C LYS A 183 4.01 18.91 16.69
N LYS A 184 5.02 19.24 17.51
CA LYS A 184 6.40 19.38 17.03
C LYS A 184 6.83 18.07 16.37
N LEU A 185 7.20 18.14 15.09
CA LEU A 185 7.74 16.97 14.39
C LEU A 185 8.94 16.41 15.15
N PRO A 186 9.16 15.08 15.11
CA PRO A 186 10.33 14.48 15.71
C PRO A 186 11.62 15.13 15.22
N SER A 187 12.65 15.18 16.06
CA SER A 187 13.93 15.81 15.71
C SER A 187 14.65 15.17 14.52
N TRP A 188 14.30 13.92 14.20
CA TRP A 188 14.80 13.16 13.05
C TRP A 188 13.95 13.35 11.78
N SER A 189 12.84 14.09 11.84
CA SER A 189 12.02 14.37 10.66
C SER A 189 12.79 15.24 9.67
N MET A 190 12.97 14.74 8.45
CA MET A 190 13.63 15.46 7.36
C MET A 190 12.65 16.25 6.48
N ASN A 191 11.34 16.16 6.77
CA ASN A 191 10.31 16.80 5.95
C ASN A 191 10.45 18.33 5.97
N SER A 192 10.45 18.93 4.79
CA SER A 192 10.53 20.38 4.66
C SER A 192 9.19 21.05 4.99
N LYS A 193 9.19 22.33 5.38
CA LYS A 193 7.95 23.08 5.61
C LYS A 193 7.08 23.17 4.35
N ILE A 194 7.71 23.25 3.18
CA ILE A 194 7.03 23.34 1.89
C ILE A 194 6.35 22.02 1.58
N GLU A 195 7.08 20.91 1.73
CA GLU A 195 6.55 19.56 1.56
C GLU A 195 5.33 19.30 2.46
N LEU A 196 5.41 19.69 3.74
CA LEU A 196 4.29 19.53 4.68
C LEU A 196 3.07 20.37 4.28
N LYS A 197 3.29 21.59 3.76
CA LYS A 197 2.21 22.45 3.28
C LYS A 197 1.53 21.83 2.05
N ASN A 198 2.31 21.29 1.13
CA ASN A 198 1.82 20.64 -0.08
C ASN A 198 1.07 19.34 0.27
N ARG A 199 1.64 18.50 1.13
CA ARG A 199 0.96 17.29 1.63
C ARG A 199 -0.36 17.62 2.33
N LYS A 200 -0.41 18.70 3.10
CA LYS A 200 -1.68 19.14 3.71
C LYS A 200 -2.73 19.49 2.66
N LYS A 201 -2.37 20.26 1.63
CA LYS A 201 -3.28 20.60 0.53
C LYS A 201 -3.82 19.33 -0.15
N MET A 202 -2.95 18.35 -0.39
CA MET A 202 -3.32 17.07 -1.00
C MET A 202 -4.29 16.28 -0.11
N ASN A 203 -4.06 16.26 1.19
CA ASN A 203 -4.99 15.62 2.13
C ASN A 203 -6.36 16.29 2.13
N ASP A 204 -6.38 17.63 2.12
CA ASP A 204 -7.64 18.40 2.09
C ASP A 204 -8.44 18.11 0.80
N GLU A 205 -7.77 17.88 -0.33
CA GLU A 205 -8.39 17.49 -1.61
C GLU A 205 -8.86 16.02 -1.62
N ALA A 206 -8.09 15.10 -1.02
CA ALA A 206 -8.38 13.67 -1.03
C ALA A 206 -9.47 13.25 -0.04
N GLU A 207 -9.79 14.08 0.96
CA GLU A 207 -10.81 13.81 1.97
C GLU A 207 -12.18 13.48 1.35
N GLY A 208 -12.53 14.14 0.24
CA GLY A 208 -13.80 13.91 -0.48
C GLY A 208 -13.88 12.56 -1.20
N PHE A 209 -12.77 11.84 -1.34
CA PHE A 209 -12.71 10.54 -2.02
C PHE A 209 -12.79 9.35 -1.07
N VAL A 210 -12.89 9.59 0.24
CA VAL A 210 -13.01 8.54 1.26
C VAL A 210 -14.41 7.90 1.21
N ASN A 211 -14.52 6.61 0.89
CA ASN A 211 -15.82 5.92 0.93
C ASN A 211 -16.19 5.49 2.35
N LYS A 212 -15.23 4.96 3.12
CA LYS A 212 -15.41 4.59 4.54
C LYS A 212 -14.21 5.00 5.39
N LYS A 213 -14.46 5.30 6.66
CA LYS A 213 -13.41 5.52 7.67
C LYS A 213 -13.50 4.43 8.74
N VAL A 214 -12.35 3.88 9.11
CA VAL A 214 -12.27 2.79 10.08
C VAL A 214 -11.26 3.14 11.18
N ASN A 215 -11.73 3.18 12.43
CA ASN A 215 -10.89 3.49 13.59
C ASN A 215 -10.35 2.24 14.31
N TYR A 216 -10.90 1.07 14.00
CA TYR A 216 -10.50 -0.21 14.57
C TYR A 216 -10.38 -1.23 13.46
N ILE A 217 -9.25 -1.94 13.41
CA ILE A 217 -8.97 -2.93 12.35
C ILE A 217 -10.10 -3.96 12.24
N THR A 218 -10.68 -4.37 13.36
CA THR A 218 -11.82 -5.30 13.43
C THR A 218 -13.10 -4.81 12.70
N GLY A 219 -13.22 -3.51 12.43
CA GLY A 219 -14.33 -2.92 11.66
C GLY A 219 -14.13 -2.97 10.15
N LEU A 220 -12.95 -3.37 9.66
CA LEU A 220 -12.66 -3.44 8.24
C LEU A 220 -13.61 -4.38 7.45
N PRO A 221 -14.00 -5.58 7.95
CA PRO A 221 -14.90 -6.46 7.21
C PRO A 221 -16.29 -5.85 7.01
N GLU A 222 -16.81 -5.14 8.02
CA GLU A 222 -18.09 -4.44 7.92
C GLU A 222 -18.02 -3.31 6.88
N ALA A 223 -16.97 -2.51 6.91
CA ALA A 223 -16.75 -1.44 5.93
C ALA A 223 -16.63 -1.98 4.48
N ILE A 224 -16.01 -3.15 4.29
CA ILE A 224 -15.94 -3.83 2.99
C ILE A 224 -17.35 -4.24 2.54
N ASN A 225 -18.12 -4.91 3.40
CA ASN A 225 -19.47 -5.35 3.06
C ASN A 225 -20.39 -4.18 2.70
N GLU A 226 -20.35 -3.08 3.45
CA GLU A 226 -21.13 -1.88 3.11
C GLU A 226 -20.74 -1.29 1.75
N ILE A 227 -19.45 -1.29 1.38
CA ILE A 227 -19.02 -0.85 0.04
C ILE A 227 -19.55 -1.78 -1.05
N LEU A 228 -19.59 -3.08 -0.81
CA LEU A 228 -20.09 -4.07 -1.76
C LEU A 228 -21.61 -4.01 -1.93
N GLU A 229 -22.37 -3.63 -0.90
CA GLU A 229 -23.81 -3.41 -0.99
C GLU A 229 -24.17 -2.15 -1.82
N ASP A 230 -23.27 -1.17 -1.85
CA ASP A 230 -23.42 0.10 -2.58
C ASP A 230 -22.88 0.05 -4.03
N ALA A 231 -22.29 -1.08 -4.47
CA ALA A 231 -21.64 -1.25 -5.77
C ALA A 231 -22.56 -1.90 -6.80
#